data_AF-A0A9N9NW78-F1
#
_entry.id   AF-A0A9N9NW78-F1
#
_cell.length_a   1.000
_cell.length_b   1.000
_cell.length_c   1.000
_cell.angle_alpha   90.00
_cell.angle_beta   90.00
_cell.angle_gamma   90.00
#
_symmetry.space_group_name_H-M   'P 1'
#
loop_
_entity.id
_entity.type
_entity.pdbx_description
1 polymer ?
#
loop_
_entity_poly.entity_id
_entity_poly.type
_entity_poly.pdbx_seq_one_letter_code
_entity_poly.pdbx_strand_id
1 'polypeptide(L)'
;SKEMARAISIDGGDGKEEHVSLLHSIAGNLMLATRQNADVRVLVGYLCVLCIWLWDSPQSVKEFLSEGTHLQILTAPITQSSGVDSKVQGLCAFLLGICYEFNHSTDSPITRSTLRPILLNRIGVDQFVNRITRLREAPQFKHVSQYLQIHPDEETGRVLPELYFDYSFVEFFKNNYEKIQKSIISDPNAPKSSFIGSGEMQVDHDQLAIIASYKSVIQTQEQELNGLKETIRQLEEG
;
A
#
# COMPACT_ATOMS: atom_id res chain seq x y z
N SER A 1 -10.27 -14.09 -6.19
CA SER A 1 -9.62 -13.68 -7.46
C SER A 1 -8.11 -13.48 -7.28
N LYS A 2 -7.64 -12.60 -6.38
CA LYS A 2 -6.19 -12.39 -6.14
C LYS A 2 -5.43 -13.61 -5.63
N GLU A 3 -6.05 -14.43 -4.77
CA GLU A 3 -5.44 -15.68 -4.29
C GLU A 3 -5.17 -16.67 -5.42
N MET A 4 -6.10 -16.77 -6.39
CA MET A 4 -5.92 -17.58 -7.59
C MET A 4 -4.81 -17.04 -8.49
N ALA A 5 -4.70 -15.71 -8.63
CA ALA A 5 -3.63 -15.08 -9.41
C ALA A 5 -2.24 -15.29 -8.79
N ARG A 6 -2.13 -15.35 -7.45
CA ARG A 6 -0.87 -15.68 -6.75
C ARG A 6 -0.43 -17.12 -6.95
N ALA A 7 -1.38 -18.04 -7.15
CA ALA A 7 -1.08 -19.44 -7.45
C ALA A 7 -0.54 -19.65 -8.87
N ILE A 8 -0.58 -18.62 -9.73
CA ILE A 8 0.01 -18.68 -11.07
C ILE A 8 1.53 -18.50 -10.94
N SER A 9 2.26 -19.58 -11.19
CA SER A 9 3.71 -19.57 -11.41
C SER A 9 3.99 -19.65 -12.90
N ILE A 10 4.97 -18.88 -13.38
CA ILE A 10 5.46 -19.02 -14.75
C ILE A 10 6.51 -20.13 -14.73
N ASP A 11 6.23 -21.23 -15.45
CA ASP A 11 7.20 -22.30 -15.64
C ASP A 11 8.23 -21.85 -16.68
N GLY A 12 9.44 -21.52 -16.22
CA GLY A 12 10.60 -21.32 -17.08
C GLY A 12 10.99 -22.69 -17.62
N GLY A 13 10.64 -22.97 -18.89
CA GLY A 13 10.83 -24.27 -19.50
C GLY A 13 12.29 -24.67 -19.63
N ASP A 14 12.88 -25.19 -18.54
CA ASP A 14 13.93 -26.22 -18.51
C ASP A 14 14.17 -26.69 -17.06
N GLY A 15 13.29 -27.56 -16.53
CA GLY A 15 13.54 -28.58 -15.48
C GLY A 15 14.23 -28.25 -14.13
N LYS A 16 14.75 -27.04 -13.90
CA LYS A 16 15.56 -26.66 -12.72
C LYS A 16 15.48 -25.18 -12.34
N GLU A 17 14.61 -24.39 -12.95
CA GLU A 17 14.42 -23.00 -12.55
C GLU A 17 13.36 -22.92 -11.44
N GLU A 18 13.66 -22.20 -10.35
CA GLU A 18 12.73 -21.89 -9.27
C GLU A 18 11.40 -21.38 -9.86
N HIS A 19 10.27 -21.94 -9.42
CA HIS A 19 8.96 -21.45 -9.81
C HIS A 19 8.81 -19.99 -9.35
N VAL A 20 9.01 -19.04 -10.27
CA VAL A 20 8.84 -17.61 -9.98
C VAL A 20 7.35 -17.29 -10.02
N SER A 21 6.85 -16.70 -8.94
CA SER A 21 5.43 -16.29 -8.89
C SER A 21 5.16 -15.17 -9.90
N LEU A 22 3.94 -15.11 -10.42
CA LEU A 22 3.53 -14.07 -11.37
C LEU A 22 3.79 -12.65 -10.84
N LEU A 23 3.71 -12.45 -9.52
CA LEU A 23 4.02 -11.18 -8.88
C LEU A 23 5.50 -10.79 -9.06
N HIS A 24 6.41 -11.72 -8.77
CA HIS A 24 7.85 -11.52 -8.98
C HIS A 24 8.18 -11.36 -10.47
N SER A 25 7.50 -12.10 -11.37
CA SER A 25 7.67 -11.91 -12.82
C SER A 25 7.25 -10.52 -13.28
N ILE A 26 6.12 -9.99 -12.79
CA ILE A 26 5.67 -8.62 -13.12
C ILE A 26 6.67 -7.59 -12.59
N ALA A 27 7.13 -7.74 -11.34
CA ALA A 27 8.12 -6.85 -10.75
C ALA A 27 9.47 -6.91 -11.48
N GLY A 28 9.93 -8.10 -11.85
CA GLY A 28 11.13 -8.31 -12.67
C GLY A 28 11.01 -7.70 -14.07
N ASN A 29 9.85 -7.82 -14.72
CA ASN A 29 9.59 -7.18 -16.01
C ASN A 29 9.58 -5.64 -15.91
N LEU A 30 9.02 -5.08 -14.83
CA LEU A 30 9.11 -3.64 -14.54
C LEU A 30 10.58 -3.20 -14.38
N MET A 31 11.41 -4.01 -13.72
CA MET A 31 12.85 -3.74 -13.59
C MET A 31 13.57 -3.75 -14.94
N LEU A 32 13.31 -4.76 -15.77
CA LEU A 32 13.87 -4.83 -17.12
C LEU A 32 13.44 -3.65 -17.99
N ALA A 33 12.14 -3.33 -17.98
CA ALA A 33 11.59 -2.20 -18.73
C ALA A 33 12.23 -0.86 -18.30
N THR A 34 12.46 -0.68 -17.00
CA THR A 34 13.14 0.52 -16.48
C THR A 34 14.59 0.60 -16.95
N ARG A 35 15.33 -0.52 -16.90
CA ARG A 35 16.74 -0.59 -17.34
C ARG A 35 16.90 -0.36 -18.84
N GLN A 36 15.94 -0.82 -19.63
CA GLN A 36 15.95 -0.68 -21.09
C GLN A 36 15.36 0.65 -21.57
N ASN A 37 14.97 1.54 -20.65
CA ASN A 37 14.33 2.81 -20.97
C ASN A 37 13.11 2.63 -21.90
N ALA A 38 12.28 1.63 -21.57
CA ALA A 38 11.05 1.34 -22.30
C ALA A 38 10.10 2.53 -22.27
N ASP A 39 9.12 2.54 -23.18
CA ASP A 39 8.09 3.56 -23.21
C ASP A 39 7.40 3.66 -21.84
N VAL A 40 7.17 4.89 -21.38
CA VAL A 40 6.57 5.20 -20.09
C VAL A 40 5.23 4.48 -19.87
N ARG A 41 4.48 4.17 -20.94
CA ARG A 41 3.20 3.43 -20.87
C ARG A 41 3.39 2.02 -20.34
N VAL A 42 4.50 1.37 -20.70
CA VAL A 42 4.84 0.02 -20.21
C VAL A 42 5.07 0.07 -18.71
N LEU A 43 5.84 1.06 -18.25
CA LEU A 43 6.11 1.26 -16.82
C LEU A 43 4.82 1.58 -16.05
N VAL A 44 3.99 2.48 -16.58
CA VAL A 44 2.70 2.83 -16.00
C VAL A 44 1.79 1.60 -15.90
N GLY A 45 1.69 0.79 -16.96
CA GLY A 45 0.87 -0.43 -16.96
C GLY A 45 1.27 -1.40 -15.85
N TYR A 46 2.56 -1.71 -15.72
CA TYR A 46 3.05 -2.58 -14.64
C TYR A 46 2.78 -1.98 -13.25
N LEU A 47 3.02 -0.69 -13.06
CA LEU A 47 2.80 -0.03 -11.78
C LEU A 47 1.31 0.01 -11.40
N CYS A 48 0.41 0.25 -12.35
CA CYS A 48 -1.04 0.21 -12.13
C CYS A 48 -1.50 -1.19 -11.69
N VAL A 49 -1.04 -2.24 -12.39
CA VAL A 49 -1.34 -3.63 -12.03
C VAL A 49 -0.83 -3.94 -10.63
N LEU A 50 0.41 -3.57 -10.30
CA LEU A 50 0.97 -3.80 -8.96
C LEU A 50 0.20 -3.03 -7.87
N CYS A 51 -0.19 -1.78 -8.10
CA CYS A 51 -1.01 -1.02 -7.16
C CYS A 51 -2.33 -1.73 -6.85
N ILE A 52 -3.04 -2.19 -7.89
CA ILE A 52 -4.30 -2.92 -7.71
C ILE A 52 -4.06 -4.26 -7.06
N TRP A 53 -2.99 -4.98 -7.43
CA TRP A 53 -2.68 -6.30 -6.88
C TRP A 53 -2.40 -6.22 -5.38
N LEU A 54 -1.52 -5.32 -4.95
CA LEU A 54 -1.07 -5.21 -3.56
C LEU A 54 -2.09 -4.55 -2.63
N TRP A 55 -3.05 -3.79 -3.19
CA TRP A 55 -4.10 -3.15 -2.40
C TRP A 55 -4.87 -4.16 -1.55
N ASP A 56 -4.97 -3.91 -0.25
CA ASP A 56 -5.69 -4.74 0.71
C ASP A 56 -5.29 -6.23 0.66
N SER A 57 -4.02 -6.49 0.36
CA SER A 57 -3.48 -7.84 0.28
C SER A 57 -2.14 -7.95 1.03
N PRO A 58 -2.16 -8.08 2.37
CA PRO A 58 -0.95 -8.16 3.18
C PRO A 58 -0.01 -9.30 2.76
N GLN A 59 -0.57 -10.42 2.27
CA GLN A 59 0.22 -11.54 1.78
C GLN A 59 0.94 -11.23 0.47
N SER A 60 0.29 -10.54 -0.47
CA SER A 60 0.94 -10.09 -1.71
C SER A 60 2.01 -9.03 -1.42
N VAL A 61 1.75 -8.15 -0.44
CA VAL A 61 2.74 -7.15 0.02
C VAL A 61 3.95 -7.84 0.65
N LYS A 62 3.74 -8.83 1.51
CA LYS A 62 4.83 -9.63 2.09
C LYS A 62 5.67 -10.31 1.01
N GLU A 63 5.02 -10.93 0.04
CA GLU A 63 5.67 -11.60 -1.09
C GLU A 63 6.48 -10.60 -1.93
N PHE A 64 5.89 -9.46 -2.33
CA PHE A 64 6.59 -8.40 -3.07
C PHE A 64 7.78 -7.85 -2.30
N LEU A 65 7.66 -7.66 -0.99
CA LEU A 65 8.72 -7.13 -0.13
C LEU A 65 9.74 -8.20 0.32
N SER A 66 9.59 -9.45 -0.10
CA SER A 66 10.58 -10.49 0.20
C SER A 66 11.90 -10.24 -0.54
N GLU A 67 11.86 -9.51 -1.67
CA GLU A 67 13.03 -9.10 -2.43
C GLU A 67 13.33 -7.60 -2.25
N GLY A 68 14.52 -7.27 -1.72
CA GLY A 68 14.94 -5.88 -1.51
C GLY A 68 15.12 -5.07 -2.80
N THR A 69 15.35 -5.73 -3.93
CA THR A 69 15.44 -5.14 -5.28
C THR A 69 14.14 -4.45 -5.67
N HIS A 70 12.98 -5.03 -5.33
CA HIS A 70 11.67 -4.45 -5.57
C HIS A 70 11.49 -3.12 -4.84
N LEU A 71 12.04 -2.99 -3.64
CA LEU A 71 11.98 -1.73 -2.91
C LEU A 71 12.87 -0.64 -3.54
N GLN A 72 14.01 -1.03 -4.11
CA GLN A 72 14.91 -0.10 -4.80
C GLN A 72 14.29 0.49 -6.06
N ILE A 73 13.58 -0.33 -6.86
CA ILE A 73 12.90 0.17 -8.07
C ILE A 73 11.75 1.14 -7.75
N LEU A 74 11.14 1.04 -6.57
CA LEU A 74 10.17 2.06 -6.13
C LEU A 74 10.88 3.32 -5.61
N THR A 75 11.94 3.15 -4.81
CA THR A 75 12.59 4.29 -4.12
C THR A 75 13.36 5.19 -5.07
N ALA A 76 14.10 4.62 -6.05
CA ALA A 76 14.98 5.40 -6.92
C ALA A 76 14.23 6.44 -7.79
N PRO A 77 13.11 6.10 -8.47
CA PRO A 77 12.32 7.08 -9.21
C PRO A 77 11.77 8.22 -8.35
N ILE A 78 11.41 7.95 -7.09
CA ILE A 78 10.78 8.93 -6.19
C ILE A 78 11.79 10.02 -5.79
N THR A 79 13.02 9.62 -5.48
CA THR A 79 14.08 10.53 -4.98
C THR A 79 14.74 11.34 -6.08
N GLN A 80 14.65 10.91 -7.35
CA GLN A 80 15.18 11.64 -8.48
C GLN A 80 14.38 12.92 -8.76
N SER A 81 15.06 14.07 -8.86
CA SER A 81 14.42 15.36 -9.11
C SER A 81 14.04 15.59 -10.58
N SER A 82 14.78 14.98 -11.52
CA SER A 82 14.59 15.09 -12.96
C SER A 82 14.93 13.76 -13.67
N GLY A 83 14.59 13.66 -14.97
CA GLY A 83 14.93 12.50 -15.80
C GLY A 83 13.95 11.32 -15.69
N VAL A 84 12.95 11.39 -14.80
CA VAL A 84 11.87 10.41 -14.69
C VAL A 84 10.53 11.09 -14.91
N ASP A 85 9.66 10.45 -15.69
CA ASP A 85 8.31 10.94 -15.91
C ASP A 85 7.53 11.04 -14.59
N SER A 86 6.87 12.17 -14.36
CA SER A 86 6.12 12.43 -13.13
C SER A 86 5.04 11.38 -12.83
N LYS A 87 4.49 10.72 -13.87
CA LYS A 87 3.52 9.62 -13.72
C LYS A 87 4.15 8.44 -13.02
N VAL A 88 5.33 8.02 -13.48
CA VAL A 88 6.09 6.90 -12.89
C VAL A 88 6.49 7.25 -11.45
N GLN A 89 6.98 8.46 -11.19
CA GLN A 89 7.34 8.88 -9.84
C GLN A 89 6.15 8.85 -8.87
N GLY A 90 5.00 9.36 -9.30
CA GLY A 90 3.77 9.36 -8.51
C GLY A 90 3.24 7.95 -8.23
N LEU A 91 3.27 7.07 -9.24
CA LEU A 91 2.85 5.68 -9.10
C LEU A 91 3.80 4.89 -8.18
N CYS A 92 5.12 5.07 -8.31
CA CYS A 92 6.08 4.46 -7.39
C CYS A 92 5.85 4.92 -5.95
N ALA A 93 5.59 6.22 -5.73
CA ALA A 93 5.27 6.74 -4.41
C ALA A 93 3.96 6.14 -3.87
N PHE A 94 2.91 6.11 -4.68
CA PHE A 94 1.64 5.52 -4.28
C PHE A 94 1.77 4.03 -3.94
N LEU A 95 2.46 3.25 -4.79
CA LEU A 95 2.72 1.82 -4.57
C LEU A 95 3.55 1.57 -3.30
N LEU A 96 4.60 2.37 -3.07
CA LEU A 96 5.38 2.29 -1.84
C LEU A 96 4.53 2.58 -0.59
N GLY A 97 3.60 3.53 -0.71
CA GLY A 97 2.62 3.82 0.33
C GLY A 97 1.64 2.67 0.59
N ILE A 98 1.18 1.98 -0.46
CA ILE A 98 0.38 0.74 -0.33
C ILE A 98 1.19 -0.33 0.39
N CYS A 99 2.45 -0.54 0.00
CA CYS A 99 3.34 -1.48 0.67
C CYS A 99 3.47 -1.15 2.17
N TYR A 100 3.62 0.12 2.54
CA TYR A 100 3.67 0.53 3.94
C TYR A 100 2.32 0.30 4.67
N GLU A 101 1.21 0.69 4.06
CA GLU A 101 -0.13 0.64 4.66
C GLU A 101 -0.67 -0.78 4.85
N PHE A 102 -0.27 -1.75 4.02
CA PHE A 102 -0.76 -3.13 4.12
C PHE A 102 0.32 -4.13 4.55
N ASN A 103 1.53 -3.69 4.88
CA ASN A 103 2.53 -4.58 5.47
C ASN A 103 2.16 -4.90 6.93
N HIS A 104 1.47 -6.02 7.16
CA HIS A 104 1.10 -6.49 8.51
C HIS A 104 2.03 -7.59 9.04
N SER A 105 3.00 -8.02 8.24
CA SER A 105 3.86 -9.14 8.55
C SER A 105 5.05 -8.68 9.39
N THR A 106 5.23 -9.31 10.55
CA THR A 106 6.42 -9.16 11.41
C THR A 106 7.52 -10.15 11.05
N ASP A 107 7.19 -11.17 10.25
CA ASP A 107 8.08 -12.25 9.81
C ASP A 107 8.68 -12.04 8.41
N SER A 108 8.48 -10.86 7.81
CA SER A 108 9.10 -10.45 6.55
C SER A 108 10.48 -9.81 6.79
N PRO A 109 11.49 -10.01 5.91
CA PRO A 109 12.76 -9.30 5.99
C PRO A 109 12.59 -7.77 5.95
N ILE A 110 11.54 -7.28 5.26
CA ILE A 110 11.21 -5.87 5.14
C ILE A 110 9.91 -5.60 5.90
N THR A 111 10.04 -5.10 7.13
CA THR A 111 8.92 -4.73 8.00
C THR A 111 8.56 -3.25 7.86
N ARG A 112 7.41 -2.82 8.40
CA ARG A 112 7.05 -1.39 8.50
C ARG A 112 8.14 -0.53 9.13
N SER A 113 8.81 -1.05 10.17
CA SER A 113 9.90 -0.36 10.86
C SER A 113 11.10 -0.13 9.96
N THR A 114 11.34 -0.98 8.95
CA THR A 114 12.40 -0.79 7.95
C THR A 114 11.98 0.15 6.82
N LEU A 115 10.70 0.14 6.42
CA LEU A 115 10.14 1.04 5.40
C LEU A 115 10.06 2.49 5.89
N ARG A 116 9.77 2.70 7.18
CA ARG A 116 9.56 4.04 7.74
C ARG A 116 10.79 4.97 7.58
N PRO A 117 12.03 4.57 7.93
CA PRO A 117 13.20 5.40 7.66
C PRO A 117 13.41 5.70 6.17
N ILE A 118 13.02 4.80 5.28
CA ILE A 118 13.13 5.05 3.82
C ILE A 118 12.14 6.14 3.41
N LEU A 119 10.90 6.06 3.87
CA LEU A 119 9.86 7.06 3.61
C LEU A 119 10.19 8.42 4.24
N LEU A 120 10.59 8.44 5.51
CA LEU A 120 10.79 9.68 6.27
C LEU A 120 12.15 10.33 6.02
N ASN A 121 13.24 9.56 5.95
CA ASN A 121 14.59 10.11 5.90
C ASN A 121 15.18 10.13 4.48
N ARG A 122 14.94 9.10 3.66
CA ARG A 122 15.47 9.06 2.29
C ARG A 122 14.61 9.83 1.30
N ILE A 123 13.29 9.68 1.39
CA ILE A 123 12.34 10.35 0.48
C ILE A 123 11.93 11.70 1.07
N GLY A 124 11.47 11.71 2.33
CA GLY A 124 10.88 12.87 2.97
C GLY A 124 9.37 12.95 2.72
N VAL A 125 8.61 13.27 3.77
CA VAL A 125 7.14 13.31 3.75
C VAL A 125 6.63 14.27 2.66
N ASP A 126 7.20 15.47 2.59
CA ASP A 126 6.77 16.48 1.62
C ASP A 126 6.97 16.04 0.17
N GLN A 127 8.12 15.42 -0.12
CA GLN A 127 8.40 14.88 -1.46
C GLN A 127 7.46 13.74 -1.81
N PHE A 128 7.23 12.81 -0.88
CA PHE A 128 6.29 11.71 -1.08
C PHE A 128 4.88 12.22 -1.39
N VAL A 129 4.37 13.14 -0.57
CA VAL A 129 3.07 13.78 -0.76
C VAL A 129 3.02 14.51 -2.10
N ASN A 130 4.06 15.28 -2.44
CA ASN A 130 4.15 16.01 -3.69
C ASN A 130 4.09 15.10 -4.92
N ARG A 131 4.78 13.95 -4.92
CA ARG A 131 4.75 12.99 -6.04
C ARG A 131 3.33 12.48 -6.29
N ILE A 132 2.60 12.13 -5.24
CA ILE A 132 1.22 11.65 -5.34
C ILE A 132 0.29 12.78 -5.81
N THR A 133 0.44 13.99 -5.26
CA THR A 133 -0.39 15.14 -5.66
C THR A 133 -0.18 15.52 -7.14
N ARG A 134 1.08 15.52 -7.62
CA ARG A 134 1.38 15.79 -9.03
C ARG A 134 0.75 14.76 -9.98
N LEU A 135 0.69 13.48 -9.57
CA LEU A 135 -0.01 12.45 -10.33
C LEU A 135 -1.51 12.74 -10.42
N ARG A 136 -2.14 13.09 -9.30
CA ARG A 136 -3.56 13.47 -9.24
C ARG A 136 -3.89 14.64 -10.18
N GLU A 137 -3.00 15.63 -10.24
CA GLU A 137 -3.20 16.86 -11.00
C GLU A 137 -2.94 16.71 -12.50
N ALA A 138 -2.37 15.59 -12.93
CA ALA A 138 -2.02 15.31 -14.30
C ALA A 138 -3.28 15.36 -15.22
N PRO A 139 -3.18 15.95 -16.44
CA PRO A 139 -4.30 16.04 -17.37
C PRO A 139 -4.99 14.70 -17.63
N GLN A 140 -4.20 13.62 -17.67
CA GLN A 140 -4.67 12.25 -17.90
C GLN A 140 -5.58 11.74 -16.78
N PHE A 141 -5.44 12.24 -15.54
CA PHE A 141 -6.34 11.94 -14.42
C PHE A 141 -7.60 12.82 -14.40
N LYS A 142 -7.52 14.01 -15.02
CA LYS A 142 -8.64 14.97 -15.10
C LYS A 142 -9.60 14.65 -16.24
N HIS A 143 -9.09 14.18 -17.37
CA HIS A 143 -9.87 13.96 -18.60
C HIS A 143 -10.04 12.48 -18.97
N VAL A 144 -9.86 11.55 -18.01
CA VAL A 144 -10.04 10.12 -18.30
C VAL A 144 -11.49 9.86 -18.70
N SER A 145 -11.67 9.35 -19.92
CA SER A 145 -13.00 9.00 -20.44
C SER A 145 -13.32 7.56 -20.07
N GLN A 146 -14.58 7.30 -19.72
CA GLN A 146 -15.08 5.94 -19.47
C GLN A 146 -15.05 5.07 -20.75
N TYR A 147 -15.00 5.71 -21.91
CA TYR A 147 -14.94 5.07 -23.23
C TYR A 147 -13.56 5.33 -23.85
N LEU A 148 -12.99 4.32 -24.51
CA LEU A 148 -11.80 4.48 -25.33
C LEU A 148 -12.13 5.41 -26.50
N GLN A 149 -11.59 6.63 -26.48
CA GLN A 149 -11.72 7.58 -27.57
C GLN A 149 -10.48 7.43 -28.45
N ILE A 150 -10.64 6.81 -29.62
CA ILE A 150 -9.57 6.70 -30.62
C ILE A 150 -9.62 7.97 -31.46
N HIS A 151 -8.52 8.73 -31.47
CA HIS A 151 -8.42 9.92 -32.30
C HIS A 151 -8.00 9.53 -33.75
N PRO A 152 -8.47 10.26 -34.79
CA PRO A 152 -8.15 9.94 -36.19
C PRO A 152 -6.65 9.89 -36.49
N ASP A 153 -5.83 10.69 -35.80
CA ASP A 153 -4.37 10.68 -35.97
C ASP A 153 -3.70 9.41 -35.42
N GLU A 154 -4.34 8.72 -34.46
CA GLU A 154 -3.89 7.45 -33.88
C GLU A 154 -4.12 6.28 -34.86
N GLU A 155 -5.10 6.37 -35.75
CA GLU A 155 -5.38 5.36 -36.78
C GLU A 155 -4.26 5.25 -37.82
N THR A 156 -3.49 6.33 -38.02
CA THR A 156 -2.36 6.33 -38.96
C THR A 156 -1.10 5.66 -38.41
N GLY A 157 -1.10 5.27 -37.13
CA GLY A 157 0.03 4.61 -36.45
C GLY A 157 1.27 5.49 -36.26
N ARG A 158 1.19 6.78 -36.60
CA ARG A 158 2.32 7.73 -36.52
C ARG A 158 2.56 8.28 -35.12
N VAL A 159 1.51 8.33 -34.30
CA VAL A 159 1.55 8.79 -32.92
C VAL A 159 0.88 7.73 -32.05
N LEU A 160 1.62 7.32 -31.03
CA LEU A 160 1.13 6.38 -30.03
C LEU A 160 0.04 7.08 -29.16
N PRO A 161 -1.14 6.48 -28.88
CA PRO A 161 -2.27 7.14 -28.22
C PRO A 161 -1.94 7.76 -26.86
N GLU A 162 -2.53 8.87 -26.43
CA GLU A 162 -2.28 9.40 -25.06
C GLU A 162 -3.00 8.62 -23.93
N LEU A 163 -3.14 7.30 -24.11
CA LEU A 163 -3.76 6.40 -23.15
C LEU A 163 -2.73 5.88 -22.14
N TYR A 164 -2.74 6.45 -20.94
CA TYR A 164 -1.86 6.03 -19.85
C TYR A 164 -2.63 5.30 -18.73
N PHE A 165 -3.88 5.68 -18.48
CA PHE A 165 -4.68 5.17 -17.38
C PHE A 165 -6.06 4.79 -17.86
N ASP A 166 -6.60 3.69 -17.35
CA ASP A 166 -8.01 3.37 -17.48
C ASP A 166 -8.85 4.12 -16.42
N TYR A 167 -10.15 4.23 -16.69
CA TYR A 167 -11.09 4.92 -15.82
C TYR A 167 -11.13 4.30 -14.40
N SER A 168 -11.14 2.97 -14.32
CA SER A 168 -11.25 2.23 -13.06
C SER A 168 -10.06 2.47 -12.13
N PHE A 169 -8.85 2.53 -12.68
CA PHE A 169 -7.63 2.83 -11.94
C PHE A 169 -7.63 4.27 -11.45
N VAL A 170 -8.06 5.22 -12.28
CA VAL A 170 -8.15 6.64 -11.89
C VAL A 170 -9.14 6.82 -10.74
N GLU A 171 -10.30 6.17 -10.79
CA GLU A 171 -11.28 6.17 -9.69
C GLU A 171 -10.69 5.52 -8.43
N PHE A 172 -10.09 4.34 -8.56
CA PHE A 172 -9.38 3.67 -7.48
C PHE A 172 -8.35 4.58 -6.81
N PHE A 173 -7.51 5.25 -7.59
CA PHE A 173 -6.50 6.17 -7.07
C PHE A 173 -7.13 7.36 -6.36
N LYS A 174 -8.12 8.03 -6.98
CA LYS A 174 -8.80 9.21 -6.41
C LYS A 174 -9.48 8.90 -5.08
N ASN A 175 -10.02 7.70 -4.92
CA ASN A 175 -10.69 7.29 -3.68
C ASN A 175 -9.71 6.96 -2.54
N ASN A 176 -8.44 6.70 -2.85
CA ASN A 176 -7.50 6.08 -1.91
C ASN A 176 -6.20 6.86 -1.65
N TYR A 177 -5.83 7.83 -2.50
CA TYR A 177 -4.54 8.54 -2.37
C TYR A 177 -4.39 9.26 -1.02
N GLU A 178 -5.46 9.85 -0.48
CA GLU A 178 -5.41 10.55 0.81
C GLU A 178 -5.17 9.59 1.98
N LYS A 179 -5.75 8.39 1.92
CA LYS A 179 -5.51 7.34 2.92
C LYS A 179 -4.02 6.98 2.94
N ILE A 180 -3.43 6.82 1.76
CA ILE A 180 -2.00 6.50 1.62
C ILE A 180 -1.11 7.66 2.07
N GLN A 181 -1.46 8.91 1.77
CA GLN A 181 -0.70 10.07 2.26
C GLN A 181 -0.77 10.20 3.79
N LYS A 182 -1.92 9.89 4.40
CA LYS A 182 -2.10 9.92 5.86
C LYS A 182 -1.37 8.76 6.55
N SER A 183 -1.35 7.56 5.95
CA SER A 183 -0.76 6.38 6.59
C SER A 183 0.70 6.59 6.96
N ILE A 184 1.48 7.29 6.13
CA ILE A 184 2.90 7.55 6.40
C ILE A 184 3.16 8.56 7.53
N ILE A 185 2.18 9.40 7.85
CA ILE A 185 2.25 10.41 8.91
C ILE A 185 1.83 9.80 10.26
N SER A 186 0.86 8.89 10.23
CA SER A 186 0.36 8.20 11.42
C SER A 186 1.40 7.23 12.02
N ASP A 187 1.46 7.15 13.35
CA ASP A 187 2.39 6.28 14.06
C ASP A 187 2.09 4.79 13.74
N PRO A 188 3.11 3.98 13.37
CA PRO A 188 2.94 2.55 13.08
C PRO A 188 2.36 1.73 14.24
N ASN A 189 2.47 2.21 15.49
CA ASN A 189 1.93 1.57 16.69
C ASN A 189 0.63 2.21 17.19
N ALA A 190 0.12 3.24 16.51
CA ALA A 190 -1.21 3.73 16.84
C ALA A 190 -2.22 2.61 16.53
N PRO A 191 -3.13 2.27 17.45
CA PRO A 191 -4.19 1.31 17.15
C PRO A 191 -4.92 1.83 15.93
N LYS A 192 -4.91 1.03 14.84
CA LYS A 192 -5.58 1.40 13.60
C LYS A 192 -7.05 1.59 13.94
N SER A 193 -7.49 2.83 14.05
CA SER A 193 -8.91 3.16 14.00
C SER A 193 -9.38 2.69 12.63
N SER A 194 -10.10 1.57 12.63
CA SER A 194 -10.81 1.06 11.47
C SER A 194 -11.79 2.15 11.05
N PHE A 195 -11.38 2.99 10.10
CA PHE A 195 -12.29 3.91 9.44
C PHE A 195 -13.34 3.07 8.71
N ILE A 196 -14.56 3.20 9.25
CA ILE A 196 -15.80 2.55 8.85
C ILE A 196 -16.13 2.99 7.43
N GLY A 197 -15.93 2.08 6.48
CA GLY A 197 -16.48 2.15 5.13
C GLY A 197 -17.44 0.98 4.94
N SER A 198 -18.72 1.23 5.21
CA SER A 198 -19.91 0.52 4.69
C SER A 198 -19.83 -1.00 4.48
N GLY A 199 -20.49 -1.75 5.37
CA GLY A 199 -21.01 -3.09 5.10
C GLY A 199 -20.35 -4.20 5.92
N GLU A 200 -21.10 -4.72 6.89
CA GLU A 200 -20.86 -5.94 7.67
C GLU A 200 -19.79 -5.85 8.79
N MET A 201 -20.30 -5.73 10.02
CA MET A 201 -19.54 -5.89 11.25
C MET A 201 -19.00 -7.32 11.35
N GLN A 202 -17.75 -7.54 10.93
CA GLN A 202 -16.93 -8.56 11.56
C GLN A 202 -16.29 -7.93 12.80
N VAL A 203 -16.95 -8.12 13.94
CA VAL A 203 -16.37 -7.78 15.25
C VAL A 203 -15.20 -8.72 15.45
N ASP A 204 -13.99 -8.15 15.38
CA ASP A 204 -12.74 -8.84 15.62
C ASP A 204 -12.78 -9.53 17.00
N HIS A 205 -12.68 -10.85 17.01
CA HIS A 205 -12.82 -11.68 18.22
C HIS A 205 -11.77 -11.33 19.27
N ASP A 206 -10.63 -10.78 18.82
CA ASP A 206 -9.53 -10.32 19.67
C ASP A 206 -9.87 -9.00 20.37
N GLN A 207 -10.61 -8.08 19.72
CA GLN A 207 -11.05 -6.84 20.37
C GLN A 207 -12.09 -7.10 21.46
N LEU A 208 -13.00 -8.05 21.25
CA LEU A 208 -13.95 -8.49 22.28
C LEU A 208 -13.24 -9.10 23.49
N ALA A 209 -12.21 -9.93 23.26
CA ALA A 209 -11.42 -10.55 24.32
C ALA A 209 -10.65 -9.50 25.14
N ILE A 210 -10.07 -8.49 24.47
CA ILE A 210 -9.36 -7.39 25.13
C ILE A 210 -10.33 -6.51 25.93
N ILE A 211 -11.51 -6.19 25.40
CA ILE A 211 -12.53 -5.42 26.14
C ILE A 211 -13.04 -6.21 27.35
N ALA A 212 -13.20 -7.53 27.22
CA ALA A 212 -13.60 -8.39 28.33
C ALA A 212 -12.54 -8.43 29.45
N SER A 213 -11.25 -8.48 29.09
CA SER A 213 -10.17 -8.45 30.09
C SER A 213 -10.10 -7.10 30.81
N TYR A 214 -10.22 -5.98 30.08
CA TYR A 214 -10.28 -4.65 30.72
C TYR A 214 -11.48 -4.49 31.65
N LYS A 215 -12.66 -4.99 31.27
CA LYS A 215 -13.83 -4.99 32.16
C LYS A 215 -13.60 -5.81 33.43
N SER A 216 -12.96 -6.98 33.31
CA SER A 216 -12.65 -7.82 34.47
C SER A 216 -11.68 -7.12 35.42
N VAL A 217 -10.65 -6.45 34.90
CA VAL A 217 -9.70 -5.70 35.73
C VAL A 217 -10.38 -4.55 36.47
N ILE A 218 -11.27 -3.82 35.79
CA ILE A 218 -12.04 -2.73 36.42
C ILE A 218 -12.91 -3.26 37.55
N GLN A 219 -13.60 -4.39 37.36
CA GLN A 219 -14.42 -5.00 38.41
C GLN A 219 -13.60 -5.42 39.63
N THR A 220 -12.43 -6.04 39.42
CA THR A 220 -11.54 -6.41 40.53
C THR A 220 -11.05 -5.17 41.28
N GLN A 221 -10.65 -4.12 40.56
CA GLN A 221 -10.21 -2.86 41.15
C GLN A 221 -11.32 -2.17 41.95
N GLU A 222 -12.57 -2.19 41.47
CA GLU A 222 -13.71 -1.66 42.22
C GLU A 222 -13.97 -2.43 43.51
N GLN A 223 -13.83 -3.76 43.51
CA GLN A 223 -13.99 -4.58 44.72
C GLN A 223 -12.90 -4.29 45.75
N GLU A 224 -11.63 -4.20 45.32
CA GLU A 224 -10.52 -3.87 46.21
C GLU A 224 -10.65 -2.46 46.79
N LEU A 225 -11.05 -1.47 45.97
CA LEU A 225 -11.30 -0.11 46.44
C LEU A 225 -12.40 -0.05 47.49
N ASN A 226 -13.48 -0.81 47.31
CA ASN A 226 -14.56 -0.86 48.28
C ASN A 226 -14.13 -1.55 49.58
N GLY A 227 -13.33 -2.62 49.49
CA GLY A 227 -12.78 -3.29 50.68
C GLY A 227 -11.82 -2.38 51.47
N LEU A 228 -10.95 -1.65 50.76
CA LEU A 228 -10.04 -0.68 51.39
C LEU A 228 -10.80 0.47 52.05
N LYS A 229 -11.83 1.02 51.40
CA LYS A 229 -12.69 2.06 51.99
C LYS A 229 -13.38 1.59 53.26
N GLU A 230 -13.90 0.36 53.28
CA GLU A 230 -14.56 -0.17 54.48
C GLU A 230 -13.56 -0.42 55.62
N THR A 231 -12.33 -0.85 55.30
CA THR A 231 -11.26 -1.01 56.29
C THR A 231 -10.82 0.33 56.88
N ILE A 232 -10.68 1.36 56.05
CA ILE A 232 -10.38 2.73 56.52
C ILE A 232 -11.51 3.23 57.43
N ARG A 233 -12.76 3.02 57.04
CA ARG A 233 -13.92 3.43 57.85
C ARG A 233 -13.95 2.71 59.21
N GLN A 234 -13.63 1.43 59.25
CA GLN A 234 -13.52 0.66 60.50
C GLN A 234 -12.36 1.12 61.40
N LEU A 235 -11.28 1.64 60.82
CA LEU A 235 -10.14 2.20 61.55
C LEU A 235 -10.37 3.66 61.99
N GLU A 236 -11.26 4.39 61.32
CA GLU A 236 -11.66 5.75 61.72
C GLU A 236 -12.77 5.75 62.78
N GLU A 237 -13.58 4.70 62.86
CA GLU A 237 -14.67 4.54 63.84
C GLU A 237 -14.24 3.83 65.16
N GLY A 238 -13.01 3.30 65.24
CA GLY A 238 -12.44 2.62 66.42
C GLY A 238 -11.33 3.40 67.10
#